data_AF-A0A533XTA4-F1
#
_entry.id   AF-A0A533XTA4-F1
#
_cell.length_a   1.000
_cell.length_b   1.000
_cell.length_c   1.000
_cell.angle_alpha   90.00
_cell.angle_beta   90.00
_cell.angle_gamma   90.00
#
_symmetry.space_group_name_H-M   'P 1'
#
loop_
_entity.id
_entity.type
_entity.pdbx_description
1 polymer ?
#
loop_
_entity_poly.entity_id
_entity_poly.type
_entity_poly.pdbx_seq_one_letter_code
_entity_poly.pdbx_strand_id
1 'polypeptide(L)'
;MLTPEALQAWWRDLNVRYFADGLPPIPIIWSQRLTFSAGLFLHTVGPRAPMISSETFAKHRLIRLSIPLLYNQPAAEVRGTLAHEMIHQWQYDVRKRRPDHGEDFHRVMATMNGAGLGVTIRHSLTDNVTALYRYTWRCVRCGRVYHRHRRTIRPSRHRCGACAGSLQESPTQDQR
;
A
#
# COMPACT_ATOMS: atom_id res chain seq x y z
N MET A 1 6.02 17.91 0.52
CA MET A 1 6.03 16.52 1.01
C MET A 1 7.22 16.31 1.92
N LEU A 2 7.14 15.38 2.87
CA LEU A 2 8.26 15.03 3.75
C LEU A 2 9.43 14.46 2.94
N THR A 3 10.65 14.80 3.33
CA THR A 3 11.84 14.23 2.69
C THR A 3 12.02 12.76 3.09
N PRO A 4 12.74 11.94 2.30
CA PRO A 4 13.09 10.57 2.69
C PRO A 4 13.75 10.48 4.07
N GLU A 5 14.58 11.46 4.44
CA GLU A 5 15.27 11.53 5.73
C GLU A 5 14.27 11.73 6.88
N ALA A 6 13.26 12.58 6.69
CA ALA A 6 12.19 12.77 7.67
C ALA A 6 11.35 11.49 7.84
N LEU A 7 11.06 10.76 6.75
CA LEU A 7 10.39 9.47 6.82
C LEU A 7 11.24 8.43 7.56
N GLN A 8 12.56 8.40 7.32
CA GLN A 8 13.47 7.51 8.05
C GLN A 8 13.58 7.88 9.54
N ALA A 9 13.51 9.16 9.89
CA ALA A 9 13.44 9.58 11.28
C ALA A 9 12.17 9.09 11.97
N TRP A 10 11.01 9.21 11.30
CA TRP A 10 9.76 8.65 11.80
C TRP A 10 9.79 7.13 11.93
N TRP A 11 10.33 6.43 10.93
CA TRP A 11 10.48 4.98 10.99
C TRP A 11 11.33 4.54 12.18
N ARG A 12 12.48 5.21 12.44
CA ARG A 12 13.34 4.91 13.60
C ARG A 12 12.61 5.13 14.92
N ASP A 13 11.91 6.25 15.05
CA ASP A 13 11.12 6.57 16.25
C ASP A 13 10.04 5.50 16.50
N LEU A 14 9.33 5.07 15.46
CA LEU A 14 8.33 4.02 15.55
C LEU A 14 8.95 2.64 15.84
N ASN A 15 10.13 2.34 15.29
CA ASN A 15 10.87 1.10 15.53
C ASN A 15 11.19 0.94 17.02
N VAL A 16 11.72 1.99 17.63
CA VAL A 16 12.03 2.03 19.07
C VAL A 16 10.77 1.86 19.91
N ARG A 17 9.70 2.61 19.61
CA ARG A 17 8.49 2.62 20.45
C ARG A 17 7.65 1.35 20.38
N TYR A 18 7.54 0.73 19.21
CA TYR A 18 6.54 -0.33 18.97
C TYR A 18 7.13 -1.68 18.55
N PHE A 19 8.42 -1.71 18.21
CA PHE A 19 9.07 -2.92 17.70
C PHE A 19 10.36 -3.28 18.43
N ALA A 20 10.61 -2.65 19.59
CA ALA A 20 11.81 -2.88 20.41
C ALA A 20 13.12 -2.75 19.62
N ASP A 21 13.15 -1.82 18.67
CA ASP A 21 14.26 -1.61 17.72
C ASP A 21 14.63 -2.84 16.86
N GLY A 22 13.73 -3.82 16.78
CA GLY A 22 13.99 -5.12 16.14
C GLY A 22 13.80 -5.16 14.63
N LEU A 23 13.32 -4.08 13.99
CA LEU A 23 13.17 -4.03 12.54
C LEU A 23 14.51 -3.67 11.87
N PRO A 24 14.94 -4.40 10.82
CA PRO A 24 16.11 -4.00 10.05
C PRO A 24 15.81 -2.73 9.24
N PRO A 25 16.76 -1.80 9.09
CA PRO A 25 16.54 -0.61 8.29
C PRO A 25 16.33 -0.97 6.82
N ILE A 26 15.31 -0.36 6.20
CA ILE A 26 14.98 -0.56 4.79
C ILE A 26 14.72 0.79 4.10
N PRO A 27 14.91 0.90 2.77
CA PRO A 27 14.55 2.11 2.04
C PRO A 27 13.07 2.45 2.18
N ILE A 28 12.78 3.73 2.36
CA ILE A 28 11.42 4.29 2.35
C ILE A 28 11.39 5.33 1.24
N ILE A 29 10.53 5.12 0.25
CA ILE A 29 10.49 5.97 -0.95
C ILE A 29 9.09 6.45 -1.26
N TRP A 30 9.02 7.66 -1.83
CA TRP A 30 7.82 8.16 -2.46
C TRP A 30 7.65 7.56 -3.86
N SER A 31 6.43 7.19 -4.23
CA SER A 31 6.09 6.62 -5.53
C SER A 31 5.00 7.42 -6.22
N GLN A 32 5.28 7.88 -7.44
CA GLN A 32 4.28 8.48 -8.33
C GLN A 32 3.36 7.44 -8.99
N ARG A 33 3.73 6.15 -8.91
CA ARG A 33 3.05 5.06 -9.63
C ARG A 33 2.18 4.20 -8.72
N LEU A 34 2.42 4.24 -7.41
CA LEU A 34 1.59 3.56 -6.42
C LEU A 34 0.25 4.30 -6.31
N THR A 35 -0.82 3.68 -6.81
CA THR A 35 -2.13 4.33 -6.95
C THR A 35 -3.29 3.49 -6.40
N PHE A 36 -3.04 2.22 -6.06
CA PHE A 36 -4.05 1.31 -5.53
C PHE A 36 -4.07 1.23 -3.99
N SER A 37 -3.04 1.75 -3.33
CA SER A 37 -2.90 1.83 -1.87
C SER A 37 -2.03 3.02 -1.48
N ALA A 38 -2.18 3.56 -0.27
CA ALA A 38 -1.34 4.65 0.22
C ALA A 38 0.07 4.22 0.57
N GLY A 39 0.23 3.02 1.10
CA GLY A 39 1.49 2.39 1.44
C GLY A 39 1.64 1.04 0.76
N LEU A 40 2.88 0.56 0.65
CA LEU A 40 3.17 -0.82 0.27
C LEU A 40 4.55 -1.24 0.78
N PHE A 41 4.57 -2.25 1.64
CA PHE A 41 5.76 -3.03 1.97
C PHE A 41 6.07 -4.05 0.85
N LEU A 42 7.16 -3.82 0.15
CA LEU A 42 7.62 -4.67 -0.95
C LEU A 42 8.70 -5.63 -0.51
N HIS A 43 8.59 -6.86 -1.01
CA HIS A 43 9.53 -7.93 -0.75
C HIS A 43 9.69 -8.80 -2.00
N THR A 44 10.92 -9.12 -2.38
CA THR A 44 11.22 -9.93 -3.59
C THR A 44 11.76 -11.33 -3.29
N VAL A 45 12.08 -11.62 -2.03
CA VAL A 45 12.47 -12.97 -1.56
C VAL A 45 11.69 -13.33 -0.30
N GLY A 46 11.50 -14.63 -0.05
CA GLY A 46 10.73 -15.17 1.09
C GLY A 46 11.23 -14.74 2.48
N PRO A 47 10.41 -14.84 3.54
CA PRO A 47 10.76 -14.36 4.88
C PRO A 47 11.87 -15.19 5.55
N ARG A 48 12.01 -16.46 5.13
CA ARG A 48 13.06 -17.38 5.57
C ARG A 48 14.23 -17.50 4.59
N ALA A 49 14.26 -16.66 3.55
CA ALA A 49 15.38 -16.67 2.61
C ALA A 49 16.67 -16.28 3.37
N PRO A 50 17.78 -17.00 3.16
CA PRO A 50 19.05 -16.65 3.77
C PRO A 50 19.48 -15.27 3.25
N MET A 51 19.52 -14.28 4.13
CA MET A 51 20.01 -12.93 3.81
C MET A 51 21.19 -12.63 4.72
N ILE A 52 22.34 -12.43 4.10
CA ILE A 52 23.65 -12.50 4.77
C ILE A 52 24.28 -11.10 4.95
N SER A 53 23.67 -10.05 4.39
CA SER A 53 24.14 -8.67 4.55
C SER A 53 23.00 -7.64 4.59
N SER A 54 23.23 -6.52 5.28
CA SER A 54 22.33 -5.36 5.31
C SER A 54 22.06 -4.78 3.90
N GLU A 55 23.08 -4.81 3.04
CA GLU A 55 22.98 -4.32 1.66
C GLU A 55 22.09 -5.23 0.79
N THR A 56 22.03 -6.53 1.10
CA THR A 56 21.07 -7.47 0.51
C THR A 56 19.65 -7.19 0.99
N PHE A 57 19.45 -6.83 2.27
CA PHE A 57 18.12 -6.45 2.79
C PHE A 57 17.53 -5.27 2.00
N ALA A 58 18.29 -4.19 1.81
CA ALA A 58 17.82 -3.00 1.11
C ALA A 58 17.46 -3.23 -0.37
N LYS A 59 18.04 -4.26 -1.01
CA LYS A 59 17.71 -4.65 -2.39
C LYS A 59 16.38 -5.40 -2.49
N HIS A 60 16.01 -6.11 -1.43
CA HIS A 60 14.86 -7.03 -1.45
C HIS A 60 13.70 -6.61 -0.54
N ARG A 61 13.83 -5.53 0.22
CA ARG A 61 12.82 -4.96 1.12
C ARG A 61 12.79 -3.45 0.95
N LEU A 62 11.60 -2.87 0.83
CA LEU A 62 11.41 -1.42 0.92
C LEU A 62 9.95 -1.07 1.20
N ILE A 63 9.71 0.11 1.76
CA ILE A 63 8.37 0.69 1.89
C ILE A 63 8.19 1.75 0.80
N ARG A 64 7.07 1.68 0.07
CA ARG A 64 6.62 2.73 -0.85
C ARG A 64 5.45 3.48 -0.26
N LEU A 65 5.50 4.81 -0.32
CA LEU A 65 4.37 5.68 -0.02
C LEU A 65 3.85 6.33 -1.30
N SER A 66 2.54 6.43 -1.45
CA SER A 66 1.87 6.92 -2.65
C SER A 66 1.85 8.44 -2.67
N ILE A 67 2.56 9.06 -3.62
CA ILE A 67 2.40 10.49 -3.87
C ILE A 67 0.94 10.80 -4.26
N PRO A 68 0.32 10.11 -5.23
CA PRO A 68 -1.05 10.44 -5.66
C PRO A 68 -2.09 10.43 -4.55
N LEU A 69 -1.93 9.59 -3.52
CA LEU A 69 -2.91 9.44 -2.45
C LEU A 69 -2.57 10.22 -1.18
N LEU A 70 -1.30 10.53 -0.93
CA LEU A 70 -0.84 11.15 0.32
C LEU A 70 -0.36 12.60 0.16
N TYR A 71 -0.20 13.12 -1.06
CA TYR A 71 0.37 14.46 -1.29
C TYR A 71 -0.34 15.58 -0.53
N ASN A 72 -1.67 15.55 -0.48
CA ASN A 72 -2.51 16.53 0.23
C ASN A 72 -3.05 16.03 1.58
N GLN A 73 -2.55 14.89 2.07
CA GLN A 73 -3.03 14.33 3.34
C GLN A 73 -2.27 14.94 4.53
N PRO A 74 -2.90 15.04 5.71
CA PRO A 74 -2.23 15.46 6.93
C PRO A 74 -1.01 14.60 7.24
N ALA A 75 -0.02 15.18 7.93
CA ALA A 75 1.19 14.46 8.33
C ALA A 75 0.88 13.20 9.16
N ALA A 76 -0.20 13.23 9.95
CA ALA A 76 -0.71 12.10 10.72
C ALA A 76 -1.11 10.91 9.82
N GLU A 77 -1.78 11.15 8.68
CA GLU A 77 -2.15 10.09 7.73
C GLU A 77 -0.92 9.43 7.09
N VAL A 78 0.08 10.24 6.73
CA VAL A 78 1.36 9.72 6.23
C VAL A 78 2.05 8.86 7.28
N ARG A 79 2.06 9.31 8.53
CA ARG A 79 2.67 8.60 9.65
C ARG A 79 1.93 7.30 9.98
N GLY A 80 0.59 7.32 9.97
CA GLY A 80 -0.25 6.14 10.15
C GLY A 80 -0.08 5.12 9.03
N THR A 81 0.08 5.59 7.78
CA THR A 81 0.43 4.75 6.63
C THR A 81 1.80 4.12 6.77
N LEU A 82 2.82 4.89 7.17
CA LEU A 82 4.15 4.33 7.43
C LEU A 82 4.09 3.27 8.53
N ALA A 83 3.39 3.54 9.64
CA ALA A 83 3.21 2.59 10.73
C ALA A 83 2.51 1.30 10.28
N HIS A 84 1.47 1.39 9.44
CA HIS A 84 0.81 0.23 8.82
C HIS A 84 1.83 -0.66 8.09
N GLU A 85 2.63 -0.09 7.21
CA GLU A 85 3.63 -0.85 6.43
C GLU A 85 4.75 -1.40 7.32
N MET A 86 5.07 -0.74 8.44
CA MET A 86 6.01 -1.26 9.42
C MET A 86 5.48 -2.49 10.18
N ILE A 87 4.16 -2.59 10.42
CA ILE A 87 3.56 -3.81 10.98
C ILE A 87 3.74 -4.98 9.99
N HIS A 88 3.55 -4.73 8.69
CA HIS A 88 3.82 -5.74 7.67
C HIS A 88 5.30 -6.13 7.61
N GLN A 89 6.22 -5.17 7.71
CA GLN A 89 7.64 -5.44 7.85
C GLN A 89 7.92 -6.33 9.06
N TRP A 90 7.35 -6.02 10.22
CA TRP A 90 7.50 -6.80 11.45
C TRP A 90 7.02 -8.25 11.30
N GLN A 91 5.82 -8.45 10.72
CA GLN A 91 5.31 -9.79 10.42
C GLN A 91 6.30 -10.57 9.52
N TYR A 92 6.93 -9.87 8.58
CA TYR A 92 7.83 -10.48 7.61
C TYR A 92 9.21 -10.82 8.18
N ASP A 93 9.88 -9.81 8.73
CA ASP A 93 11.28 -9.89 9.10
C ASP A 93 11.46 -10.45 10.51
N VAL A 94 10.51 -10.24 11.43
CA VAL A 94 10.58 -10.72 12.82
C VAL A 94 9.77 -12.00 13.00
N ARG A 95 8.49 -12.01 12.58
CA ARG A 95 7.62 -13.18 12.75
C ARG A 95 7.83 -14.27 11.69
N LYS A 96 8.60 -13.97 10.64
CA LYS A 96 8.90 -14.87 9.52
C LYS A 96 7.64 -15.40 8.81
N ARG A 97 6.61 -14.56 8.71
CA ARG A 97 5.31 -14.87 8.08
C ARG A 97 5.05 -13.95 6.89
N ARG A 98 4.16 -14.37 5.99
CA ARG A 98 3.68 -13.46 4.95
C ARG A 98 2.80 -12.39 5.62
N PRO A 99 2.84 -11.12 5.17
CA PRO A 99 2.08 -10.07 5.82
C PRO A 99 0.58 -10.25 5.54
N ASP A 100 -0.23 -10.01 6.57
CA ASP A 100 -1.68 -10.04 6.51
C ASP A 100 -2.26 -9.08 7.56
N HIS A 101 -3.57 -8.89 7.55
CA HIS A 101 -4.29 -8.12 8.58
C HIS A 101 -4.94 -9.04 9.62
N GLY A 102 -4.26 -10.11 10.03
CA GLY A 102 -4.73 -11.05 11.05
C GLY A 102 -4.56 -10.52 12.48
N GLU A 103 -4.71 -11.42 13.46
CA GLU A 103 -4.65 -11.10 14.89
C GLU A 103 -3.37 -10.37 15.30
N ASP A 104 -2.21 -10.83 14.80
CA ASP A 104 -0.91 -10.21 15.06
C ASP A 104 -0.87 -8.74 14.58
N PHE A 105 -1.46 -8.44 13.42
CA PHE A 105 -1.57 -7.07 12.90
C PHE A 105 -2.48 -6.23 13.78
N HIS A 106 -3.68 -6.72 14.06
CA HIS A 106 -4.69 -6.02 14.86
C HIS A 106 -4.17 -5.67 16.25
N ARG A 107 -3.42 -6.57 16.89
CA ARG A 107 -2.83 -6.34 18.21
C ARG A 107 -1.84 -5.18 18.20
N VAL A 108 -0.88 -5.16 17.26
CA VAL A 108 0.11 -4.08 17.17
C VAL A 108 -0.57 -2.76 16.78
N MET A 109 -1.52 -2.81 15.83
CA MET A 109 -2.33 -1.67 15.42
C MET A 109 -3.09 -1.07 16.61
N ALA A 110 -3.72 -1.90 17.45
CA ALA A 110 -4.45 -1.44 18.64
C ALA A 110 -3.51 -0.73 19.63
N THR A 111 -2.31 -1.26 19.88
CA THR A 111 -1.31 -0.60 20.72
C THR A 111 -0.90 0.76 20.17
N MET A 112 -0.62 0.85 18.87
CA MET A 112 -0.27 2.11 18.20
C MET A 112 -1.43 3.11 18.25
N ASN A 113 -2.67 2.65 18.08
CA ASN A 113 -3.85 3.51 18.10
C ASN A 113 -4.22 3.98 19.51
N GLY A 114 -3.97 3.17 20.54
CA GLY A 114 -4.06 3.60 21.93
C GLY A 114 -3.13 4.77 22.26
N ALA A 115 -2.04 4.92 21.50
CA ALA A 115 -1.11 6.06 21.57
C ALA A 115 -1.43 7.19 20.56
N GLY A 116 -2.57 7.12 19.86
CA GLY A 116 -3.06 8.20 18.99
C GLY A 116 -2.56 8.18 17.54
N LEU A 117 -1.95 7.10 17.05
CA LEU A 117 -1.44 7.06 15.66
C LEU A 117 -2.52 6.95 14.57
N GLY A 118 -3.70 6.41 14.89
CA GLY A 118 -4.81 6.30 13.94
C GLY A 118 -4.53 5.37 12.74
N VAL A 119 -3.73 4.33 12.92
CA VAL A 119 -3.47 3.29 11.90
C VAL A 119 -4.77 2.56 11.52
N THR A 120 -5.03 2.45 10.22
CA THR A 120 -6.22 1.78 9.67
C THR A 120 -5.84 0.63 8.73
N ILE A 121 -6.66 -0.43 8.65
CA ILE A 121 -6.48 -1.54 7.68
C ILE A 121 -6.85 -1.12 6.27
N ARG A 122 -8.05 -0.57 6.12
CA ARG A 122 -8.39 0.19 4.92
C ARG A 122 -8.06 1.61 5.24
N HIS A 123 -7.02 2.16 4.62
CA HIS A 123 -6.95 3.59 4.50
C HIS A 123 -8.30 4.06 4.00
N SER A 124 -8.90 5.00 4.72
CA SER A 124 -10.09 5.79 4.39
C SER A 124 -9.86 6.63 3.13
N LEU A 125 -9.34 6.00 2.09
CA LEU A 125 -8.97 6.54 0.79
C LEU A 125 -9.79 5.85 -0.29
N THR A 126 -10.91 5.19 0.05
CA THR A 126 -11.81 4.65 -0.97
C THR A 126 -12.22 5.78 -1.92
N ASP A 127 -12.46 6.99 -1.40
CA ASP A 127 -12.79 8.15 -2.21
C ASP A 127 -11.60 8.67 -3.01
N ASN A 128 -10.41 8.79 -2.42
CA ASN A 128 -9.21 9.26 -3.12
C ASN A 128 -8.71 8.26 -4.18
N VAL A 129 -8.81 6.96 -3.93
CA VAL A 129 -8.50 5.92 -4.91
C VAL A 129 -9.56 5.93 -6.02
N THR A 130 -10.84 6.11 -5.68
CA THR A 130 -11.93 6.20 -6.66
C THR A 130 -11.83 7.45 -7.51
N ALA A 131 -11.42 8.59 -6.93
CA ALA A 131 -11.19 9.85 -7.64
C ALA A 131 -10.04 9.75 -8.66
N LEU A 132 -9.13 8.79 -8.51
CA LEU A 132 -8.08 8.53 -9.50
C LEU A 132 -8.56 7.66 -10.68
N TYR A 133 -9.78 7.14 -10.66
CA TYR A 133 -10.33 6.36 -11.76
C TYR A 133 -10.68 7.26 -12.94
N ARG A 134 -9.93 7.09 -14.04
CA ARG A 134 -10.13 7.83 -15.29
C ARG A 134 -10.82 7.02 -16.38
N TYR A 135 -11.03 5.73 -16.14
CA TYR A 135 -11.55 4.82 -17.15
C TYR A 135 -12.50 3.81 -16.50
N THR A 136 -13.71 3.74 -17.01
CA THR A 136 -14.74 2.79 -16.55
C THR A 136 -15.07 1.84 -17.68
N TRP A 137 -15.00 0.54 -17.42
CA TRP A 137 -15.32 -0.50 -18.40
C TRP A 137 -16.51 -1.32 -17.89
N ARG A 138 -17.46 -1.61 -18.78
CA ARG A 138 -18.65 -2.41 -18.46
C ARG A 138 -18.69 -3.65 -19.34
N CYS A 139 -19.01 -4.79 -18.74
CA CYS A 139 -19.31 -5.98 -19.50
C CYS A 139 -20.68 -5.83 -20.19
N VAL A 140 -20.72 -6.05 -21.50
CA VAL A 140 -21.96 -5.95 -22.28
C VAL A 140 -22.96 -7.07 -21.96
N ARG A 141 -22.50 -8.20 -21.43
CA ARG A 141 -23.33 -9.37 -21.11
C ARG A 141 -23.90 -9.33 -19.70
N CYS A 142 -23.04 -9.19 -18.68
CA CYS A 142 -23.47 -9.26 -17.28
C CYS A 142 -23.48 -7.91 -16.56
N GLY A 143 -23.12 -6.82 -17.23
CA GLY A 143 -23.12 -5.49 -16.64
C GLY A 143 -22.00 -5.20 -15.64
N ARG A 144 -21.12 -6.16 -15.32
CA ARG A 144 -20.03 -5.97 -14.35
C ARG A 144 -19.12 -4.79 -14.75
N VAL A 145 -18.84 -3.92 -13.78
CA VAL A 145 -18.04 -2.71 -13.97
C VAL A 145 -16.62 -2.91 -13.46
N TYR A 146 -15.66 -2.35 -14.18
CA TYR A 146 -14.24 -2.33 -13.86
C TYR A 146 -13.72 -0.91 -13.96
N HIS A 147 -13.30 -0.33 -12.83
CA HIS A 147 -12.66 0.98 -12.79
C HIS A 147 -11.14 0.85 -12.90
N ARG A 148 -10.52 1.74 -13.68
CA ARG A 148 -9.09 1.76 -13.95
C ARG A 148 -8.55 3.19 -13.96
N HIS A 149 -7.32 3.36 -13.47
CA HIS A 149 -6.61 4.64 -13.47
C HIS A 149 -5.98 4.94 -14.84
N ARG A 150 -5.65 3.88 -15.59
CA ARG A 150 -5.05 3.92 -16.92
C ARG A 150 -5.88 3.06 -17.88
N ARG A 151 -5.84 3.37 -19.17
CA ARG A 151 -6.56 2.62 -20.22
C ARG A 151 -5.91 1.26 -20.51
N THR A 152 -5.89 0.37 -19.52
CA THR A 152 -5.17 -0.92 -19.57
C THR A 152 -6.02 -2.06 -20.15
N ILE A 153 -7.34 -1.96 -20.05
CA ILE A 153 -8.24 -2.94 -20.66
C ILE A 153 -8.25 -2.69 -22.17
N ARG A 154 -7.95 -3.75 -22.91
CA ARG A 154 -8.03 -3.82 -24.38
C ARG A 154 -9.09 -4.86 -24.74
N PRO A 155 -10.25 -4.49 -25.30
CA PRO A 155 -11.35 -5.43 -25.60
C PRO A 155 -10.96 -6.60 -26.51
N SER A 156 -9.96 -6.41 -27.37
CA SER A 156 -9.41 -7.47 -28.22
C SER A 156 -8.65 -8.56 -27.47
N ARG A 157 -8.15 -8.25 -26.25
CA ARG A 157 -7.32 -9.16 -25.45
C ARG A 157 -7.93 -9.56 -24.11
N HIS A 158 -8.87 -8.76 -23.60
CA HIS A 158 -9.42 -8.92 -22.26
C HIS A 158 -10.93 -9.14 -22.32
N ARG A 159 -11.40 -10.08 -21.50
CA ARG A 159 -12.82 -10.43 -21.35
C ARG A 159 -13.25 -10.25 -19.90
N CYS A 160 -14.55 -10.20 -19.67
CA CYS A 160 -15.11 -10.18 -18.33
C CYS A 160 -14.71 -11.44 -17.55
N GLY A 161 -14.08 -11.26 -16.39
CA GLY A 161 -13.68 -12.38 -15.53
C GLY A 161 -14.83 -13.15 -14.89
N ALA A 162 -16.09 -12.70 -15.04
CA ALA A 162 -17.26 -13.41 -14.52
C ALA A 162 -17.98 -14.27 -15.57
N CYS A 163 -18.10 -13.78 -16.81
CA CYS A 163 -18.94 -14.41 -17.84
C CYS A 163 -18.27 -14.52 -19.21
N ALA A 164 -16.98 -14.18 -19.31
CA ALA A 164 -16.19 -14.09 -20.54
C ALA A 164 -16.75 -13.14 -21.63
N GLY A 165 -17.76 -12.33 -21.31
CA GLY A 165 -18.35 -11.34 -22.23
C GLY A 165 -17.39 -10.21 -22.59
N SER A 166 -17.65 -9.55 -23.72
CA SER A 166 -16.89 -8.38 -24.18
C SER A 166 -17.00 -7.22 -23.19
N LEU A 167 -15.94 -6.41 -23.14
CA LEU A 167 -15.86 -5.20 -22.30
C LEU A 167 -15.92 -3.97 -23.20
N GLN A 168 -16.74 -3.00 -22.81
CA GLN A 168 -16.84 -1.71 -23.48
C GLN A 168 -16.50 -0.60 -22.49
N GLU A 169 -15.71 0.37 -22.95
CA GLU A 169 -15.42 1.56 -22.18
C GLU A 169 -16.67 2.44 -22.14
N SER A 170 -17.08 2.83 -20.94
CA SER A 170 -18.10 3.86 -20.76
C SER A 170 -17.41 5.22 -20.82
N PRO A 171 -18.02 6.24 -21.44
CA PRO A 171 -17.53 7.61 -21.35
C PRO A 171 -17.34 7.96 -19.87
N THR A 172 -16.20 8.52 -19.50
CA THR A 172 -16.04 9.15 -18.20
C THR A 172 -17.13 10.21 -18.09
N GLN A 173 -17.98 10.11 -17.06
CA GLN A 173 -18.74 11.29 -16.65
C GLN A 173 -17.69 12.32 -16.24
N ASP A 174 -17.57 13.40 -17.01
CA ASP A 174 -16.85 14.60 -16.59
C ASP A 174 -17.43 15.02 -15.24
N GLN A 175 -16.70 14.73 -14.17
CA GLN A 175 -16.93 15.39 -12.90
C GLN A 175 -16.39 16.80 -13.08
N ARG A 176 -17.31 17.73 -13.40
CA ARG A 176 -17.07 19.17 -13.30
C ARG A 176 -16.80 19.56 -11.85
#